data_AF-A0A349DVX0-F1
#
_entry.id   AF-A0A349DVX0-F1
#
_cell.length_a   1.000
_cell.length_b   1.000
_cell.length_c   1.000
_cell.angle_alpha   90.00
_cell.angle_beta   90.00
_cell.angle_gamma   90.00
#
_symmetry.space_group_name_H-M   'P 1'
#
loop_
_entity.id
_entity.type
_entity.pdbx_description
1 polymer ?
#
loop_
_entity_poly.entity_id
_entity_poly.type
_entity_poly.pdbx_seq_one_letter_code
_entity_poly.pdbx_strand_id
1 'polypeptide(L)'
;MINLRVIYTEKLMKPIHPQHLKNLEKDIQWLEAIIQARYDFMQGSTTLQVAYDPVRFQVKAPEGERVFRVQHLAASQLLAKKETVVPIYRDDFEQLITSSKDKQEYFAVLKPTATVQIEEMRVADDWVKLRVPDNDSAYLIDQNLIVQGTNEACLQGWVRLSNTNIPTSYHPNITLEEFNQIEHEFPPQLQEAIRPNIPVRQEFLQWADFYTNENIFAIPTPTLDNDNSTYGAFIEENQLELPDRLLLILSLIHHLQPGKLDQILSDKFSSLDIGKTFNDDYPGIIPNGLMFVFFQAGHNLEKRLQAINFMMRDSILLHNNIVQMEQDSPSSPLMSSRLRLNPDYVKQFVWNSIEK
;
A
#
# COMPACT_ATOMS: atom_id res chain seq x y z
N MET A 1 15.91 -64.05 -21.18
CA MET A 1 15.05 -62.87 -20.95
C MET A 1 15.23 -62.44 -19.51
N ILE A 2 15.93 -61.32 -19.27
CA ILE A 2 16.07 -60.75 -17.93
C ILE A 2 14.83 -59.90 -17.69
N ASN A 3 13.97 -60.32 -16.77
CA ASN A 3 12.83 -59.54 -16.31
C ASN A 3 13.32 -58.49 -15.32
N LEU A 4 13.58 -57.28 -15.81
CA LEU A 4 13.79 -56.11 -14.97
C LEU A 4 12.45 -55.68 -14.38
N ARG A 5 12.23 -56.05 -13.11
CA ARG A 5 11.12 -55.53 -12.31
C ARG A 5 11.54 -54.15 -11.81
N VAL A 6 11.05 -53.09 -12.47
CA VAL A 6 11.20 -51.71 -11.97
C VAL A 6 10.29 -51.58 -10.75
N ILE A 7 10.88 -51.66 -9.56
CA ILE A 7 10.21 -51.29 -8.32
C ILE A 7 10.39 -49.78 -8.20
N TYR A 8 9.34 -49.01 -8.53
CA TYR A 8 9.29 -47.59 -8.17
C TYR A 8 9.41 -47.50 -6.66
N THR A 9 10.60 -47.13 -6.21
CA THR A 9 10.86 -46.83 -4.81
C THR A 9 10.63 -45.33 -4.68
N GLU A 10 9.65 -44.93 -3.87
CA GLU A 10 9.50 -43.55 -3.32
C GLU A 10 10.74 -43.07 -2.53
N LYS A 11 11.81 -43.86 -2.55
CA LYS A 11 13.07 -43.74 -1.81
C LYS A 11 14.11 -42.84 -2.50
N LEU A 12 13.78 -42.27 -3.67
CA LEU A 12 14.73 -41.49 -4.48
C LEU A 12 14.63 -39.97 -4.30
N MET A 13 13.54 -39.44 -3.75
CA MET A 13 13.40 -38.00 -3.50
C MET A 13 13.13 -37.76 -2.02
N LYS A 14 14.05 -37.09 -1.31
CA LYS A 14 13.75 -36.61 0.04
C LYS A 14 12.65 -35.55 -0.08
N PRO A 15 11.50 -35.70 0.63
CA PRO A 15 10.47 -34.70 0.59
C PRO A 15 11.00 -33.39 1.18
N ILE A 16 10.79 -32.28 0.48
CA ILE A 16 11.05 -30.94 1.01
C ILE A 16 10.03 -30.68 2.12
N HIS A 17 10.48 -30.09 3.23
CA HIS A 17 9.60 -29.81 4.35
C HIS A 17 8.45 -28.87 3.92
N PRO A 18 7.17 -29.15 4.26
CA PRO A 18 6.04 -28.34 3.81
C PRO A 18 6.14 -26.86 4.18
N GLN A 19 6.74 -26.54 5.32
CA GLN A 19 6.94 -25.15 5.76
C GLN A 19 7.86 -24.37 4.81
N HIS A 20 8.88 -25.02 4.26
CA HIS A 20 9.78 -24.39 3.31
C HIS A 20 9.06 -24.04 2.01
N LEU A 21 8.26 -24.98 1.49
CA LEU A 21 7.42 -24.75 0.32
C LEU A 21 6.44 -23.58 0.56
N LYS A 22 5.77 -23.56 1.71
CA LYS A 22 4.83 -22.49 2.11
C LYS A 22 5.50 -21.11 2.13
N ASN A 23 6.75 -21.00 2.57
CA ASN A 23 7.47 -19.73 2.54
C ASN A 23 7.77 -19.27 1.12
N LEU A 24 8.26 -20.16 0.26
CA LEU A 24 8.51 -19.84 -1.15
C LEU A 24 7.22 -19.40 -1.83
N GLU A 25 6.12 -20.14 -1.64
CA GLU A 25 4.80 -19.80 -2.21
C GLU A 25 4.31 -18.43 -1.76
N LYS A 26 4.51 -18.05 -0.49
CA LYS A 26 4.17 -16.71 0.01
C LYS A 26 4.91 -15.60 -0.75
N ASP A 27 6.22 -15.75 -0.97
CA ASP A 27 7.01 -14.72 -1.65
C ASP A 27 6.73 -14.68 -3.15
N ILE A 28 6.41 -15.82 -3.76
CA ILE A 28 5.93 -15.87 -5.15
C ILE A 28 4.60 -15.12 -5.29
N GLN A 29 3.63 -15.38 -4.40
CA GLN A 29 2.33 -14.67 -4.40
C GLN A 29 2.51 -13.18 -4.13
N TRP A 30 3.46 -12.81 -3.28
CA TRP A 30 3.79 -11.42 -3.01
C TRP A 30 4.41 -10.72 -4.24
N LEU A 31 5.31 -11.39 -4.96
CA LEU A 31 5.84 -10.90 -6.23
C LEU A 31 4.70 -10.70 -7.26
N GLU A 32 3.78 -11.66 -7.37
CA GLU A 32 2.58 -11.52 -8.22
C GLU A 32 1.74 -10.30 -7.85
N ALA A 33 1.52 -10.08 -6.55
CA ALA A 33 0.78 -8.93 -6.05
C ALA A 33 1.48 -7.60 -6.38
N ILE A 34 2.80 -7.52 -6.23
CA ILE A 34 3.58 -6.32 -6.63
C ILE A 34 3.43 -6.04 -8.13
N ILE A 35 3.56 -7.07 -8.97
CA ILE A 35 3.46 -6.94 -10.42
C ILE A 35 2.03 -6.49 -10.81
N GLN A 36 1.01 -7.10 -10.21
CA GLN A 36 -0.38 -6.73 -10.44
C GLN A 36 -0.69 -5.31 -9.97
N ALA A 37 -0.21 -4.90 -8.79
CA ALA A 37 -0.38 -3.55 -8.27
C ALA A 37 0.22 -2.51 -9.23
N ARG A 38 1.44 -2.75 -9.71
CA ARG A 38 2.09 -1.88 -10.69
C ARG A 38 1.28 -1.77 -11.97
N TYR A 39 0.75 -2.89 -12.47
CA TYR A 39 -0.09 -2.90 -13.65
C TYR A 39 -1.36 -2.08 -13.43
N ASP A 40 -2.04 -2.31 -12.32
CA ASP A 40 -3.25 -1.59 -11.93
C ASP A 40 -3.02 -0.08 -11.85
N PHE A 41 -1.96 0.36 -11.15
CA PHE A 41 -1.61 1.77 -11.04
C PHE A 41 -1.43 2.43 -12.42
N MET A 42 -0.75 1.74 -13.34
CA MET A 42 -0.56 2.23 -14.70
C MET A 42 -1.85 2.31 -15.52
N GLN A 43 -2.83 1.44 -15.23
CA GLN A 43 -4.15 1.47 -15.88
C GLN A 43 -5.14 2.40 -15.18
N GLY A 44 -4.78 3.03 -14.05
CA GLY A 44 -5.73 3.76 -13.20
C GLY A 44 -6.75 2.85 -12.51
N SER A 45 -6.38 1.58 -12.31
CA SER A 45 -7.15 0.52 -11.65
C SER A 45 -6.65 0.29 -10.22
N THR A 46 -7.45 -0.40 -9.40
CA THR A 46 -7.13 -0.77 -8.01
C THR A 46 -7.59 -2.19 -7.68
N THR A 47 -7.36 -3.18 -8.55
CA THR A 47 -7.97 -4.53 -8.41
C THR A 47 -7.56 -5.29 -7.16
N LEU A 48 -6.39 -5.01 -6.58
CA LEU A 48 -5.95 -5.62 -5.31
C LEU A 48 -6.52 -4.92 -4.08
N GLN A 49 -7.03 -3.70 -4.25
CA GLN A 49 -7.63 -2.98 -3.14
C GLN A 49 -8.99 -3.60 -2.83
N VAL A 50 -9.13 -4.11 -1.61
CA VAL A 50 -10.40 -4.65 -1.12
C VAL A 50 -11.42 -3.52 -1.03
N ALA A 51 -12.65 -3.79 -1.44
CA ALA A 51 -13.75 -2.85 -1.27
C ALA A 51 -13.90 -2.52 0.22
N TYR A 52 -13.79 -1.24 0.54
CA TYR A 52 -13.94 -0.71 1.88
C TYR A 52 -14.94 0.43 1.83
N ASP A 53 -16.06 0.27 2.54
CA ASP A 53 -17.06 1.32 2.67
C ASP A 53 -16.73 2.13 3.93
N PRO A 54 -16.20 3.36 3.80
CA PRO A 54 -15.74 4.08 4.98
C PRO A 54 -16.90 4.38 5.93
N VAL A 55 -16.67 4.13 7.22
CA VAL A 55 -17.63 4.45 8.28
C VAL A 55 -17.89 5.96 8.28
N ARG A 56 -19.18 6.33 8.28
CA ARG A 56 -19.66 7.70 8.20
C ARG A 56 -20.20 8.13 9.57
N PHE A 57 -19.65 9.22 10.10
CA PHE A 57 -20.06 9.84 11.36
C PHE A 57 -20.80 11.15 11.13
N GLN A 58 -21.33 11.74 12.20
CA GLN A 58 -22.05 13.01 12.19
C GLN A 58 -21.39 14.00 13.14
N VAL A 59 -21.47 15.28 12.76
CA VAL A 59 -21.13 16.41 13.62
C VAL A 59 -22.42 16.88 14.31
N LYS A 60 -22.39 17.00 15.63
CA LYS A 60 -23.50 17.39 16.51
C LYS A 60 -23.77 18.91 16.55
N ALA A 61 -23.04 19.70 15.76
CA ALA A 61 -23.18 21.15 15.75
C ALA A 61 -24.61 21.56 15.29
N PRO A 62 -25.29 22.49 15.98
CA PRO A 62 -26.53 23.09 15.52
C PRO A 62 -26.47 23.59 14.07
N GLU A 63 -27.61 23.53 13.39
CA GLU A 63 -27.72 24.02 12.01
C GLU A 63 -27.25 25.48 11.90
N GLY A 64 -26.34 25.73 10.95
CA GLY A 64 -25.77 27.05 10.71
C GLY A 64 -24.45 27.32 11.43
N GLU A 65 -23.98 26.48 12.35
CA GLU A 65 -22.69 26.71 13.00
C GLU A 65 -21.50 26.45 12.07
N ARG A 66 -20.46 27.28 12.23
CA ARG A 66 -19.19 27.12 11.51
C ARG A 66 -18.48 25.91 12.06
N VAL A 67 -18.24 24.92 11.21
CA VAL A 67 -17.73 23.61 11.65
C VAL A 67 -16.21 23.59 11.66
N PHE A 68 -15.57 24.02 10.57
CA PHE A 68 -14.10 24.09 10.48
C PHE A 68 -13.63 25.14 9.47
N ARG A 69 -12.36 25.58 9.58
CA ARG A 69 -11.73 26.57 8.70
C ARG A 69 -10.94 25.86 7.58
N VAL A 70 -11.13 26.27 6.33
CA VAL A 70 -10.49 25.69 5.13
C VAL A 70 -9.89 26.75 4.22
N GLN A 71 -8.92 26.34 3.38
CA GLN A 71 -8.41 27.14 2.26
C GLN A 71 -9.07 26.68 0.95
N HIS A 72 -9.78 27.56 0.27
CA HIS A 72 -10.53 27.21 -0.95
C HIS A 72 -10.37 28.28 -2.06
N LEU A 73 -10.59 27.89 -3.31
CA LEU A 73 -10.62 28.79 -4.47
C LEU A 73 -12.05 29.33 -4.65
N ALA A 74 -12.27 30.65 -4.51
CA ALA A 74 -13.62 31.24 -4.61
C ALA A 74 -14.42 30.69 -5.82
N ALA A 75 -15.56 30.04 -5.56
CA ALA A 75 -16.52 29.72 -6.62
C ALA A 75 -17.58 30.84 -6.70
N SER A 76 -18.32 30.88 -7.81
CA SER A 76 -19.31 31.92 -8.14
C SER A 76 -20.29 32.21 -7.00
N GLN A 77 -20.49 33.49 -6.69
CA GLN A 77 -21.38 33.99 -5.63
C GLN A 77 -22.83 33.48 -5.81
N LEU A 78 -23.38 32.87 -4.76
CA LEU A 78 -24.82 32.69 -4.60
C LEU A 78 -25.37 33.88 -3.78
N LEU A 79 -26.53 34.39 -4.20
CA LEU A 79 -27.19 35.55 -3.57
C LEU A 79 -27.43 35.31 -2.07
N ALA A 80 -27.02 36.29 -1.26
CA ALA A 80 -27.00 36.23 0.19
C ALA A 80 -28.37 35.96 0.84
N LYS A 81 -28.49 34.85 1.57
CA LYS A 81 -29.48 34.70 2.64
C LYS A 81 -28.82 35.14 3.95
N LYS A 82 -29.41 36.11 4.64
CA LYS A 82 -29.00 36.50 6.00
C LYS A 82 -29.45 35.42 6.98
N GLU A 83 -28.57 34.47 7.27
CA GLU A 83 -28.70 33.59 8.45
C GLU A 83 -27.75 34.07 9.54
N THR A 84 -28.27 34.16 10.76
CA THR A 84 -27.51 34.61 11.93
C THR A 84 -26.69 33.43 12.44
N VAL A 85 -25.39 33.40 12.10
CA VAL A 85 -24.47 32.33 12.49
C VAL A 85 -23.52 32.82 13.59
N VAL A 86 -23.52 32.13 14.74
CA VAL A 86 -22.56 32.35 15.82
C VAL A 86 -21.33 31.46 15.58
N PRO A 87 -20.11 32.02 15.49
CA PRO A 87 -18.90 31.23 15.29
C PRO A 87 -18.55 30.45 16.56
N ILE A 88 -18.36 29.14 16.45
CA ILE A 88 -17.65 28.39 17.49
C ILE A 88 -16.18 28.25 17.06
N TYR A 89 -15.30 28.55 18.01
CA TYR A 89 -13.85 28.33 18.08
C TYR A 89 -12.92 29.53 17.83
N ARG A 90 -12.37 29.97 18.98
CA ARG A 90 -11.03 30.51 19.14
C ARG A 90 -10.28 29.63 20.15
N ASP A 91 -9.00 29.37 19.83
CA ASP A 91 -7.85 28.97 20.67
C ASP A 91 -7.72 27.47 21.05
N ASP A 92 -6.94 26.56 20.45
CA ASP A 92 -6.12 26.51 19.23
C ASP A 92 -5.71 25.04 18.89
N PHE A 93 -5.64 24.65 17.61
CA PHE A 93 -4.74 23.60 17.04
C PHE A 93 -3.93 24.13 15.83
N GLU A 94 -3.88 25.46 15.77
CA GLU A 94 -3.02 26.40 15.04
C GLU A 94 -3.21 26.45 13.53
N GLN A 95 -4.23 27.23 13.17
CA GLN A 95 -4.32 28.10 11.99
C GLN A 95 -4.10 27.46 10.61
N LEU A 96 -5.20 26.91 10.09
CA LEU A 96 -5.38 26.45 8.70
C LEU A 96 -4.42 25.35 8.26
N ILE A 97 -4.98 24.37 7.56
CA ILE A 97 -4.16 23.56 6.67
C ILE A 97 -3.62 24.51 5.59
N THR A 98 -2.35 24.86 5.70
CA THR A 98 -1.66 25.84 4.87
C THR A 98 -1.32 25.29 3.50
N SER A 99 -1.56 26.08 2.45
CA SER A 99 -0.88 25.99 1.16
C SER A 99 0.03 27.21 0.98
N SER A 100 1.20 26.98 0.39
CA SER A 100 2.14 28.01 -0.06
C SER A 100 1.67 28.61 -1.40
N LYS A 101 1.01 29.77 -1.32
CA LYS A 101 0.54 30.68 -2.38
C LYS A 101 -0.92 30.50 -2.85
N ASP A 102 -1.70 31.54 -2.61
CA ASP A 102 -2.90 31.98 -3.36
C ASP A 102 -4.30 31.40 -3.03
N LYS A 103 -4.56 30.79 -1.86
CA LYS A 103 -5.94 30.45 -1.44
C LYS A 103 -6.51 31.40 -0.38
N GLN A 104 -7.79 31.77 -0.52
CA GLN A 104 -8.55 32.52 0.49
C GLN A 104 -9.11 31.59 1.57
N GLU A 105 -9.33 32.14 2.76
CA GLU A 105 -9.80 31.40 3.93
C GLU A 105 -11.33 31.44 4.04
N TYR A 106 -11.92 30.27 4.28
CA TYR A 106 -13.35 30.10 4.46
C TYR A 106 -13.66 29.25 5.69
N PHE A 107 -14.89 29.32 6.16
CA PHE A 107 -15.48 28.39 7.12
C PHE A 107 -16.43 27.45 6.39
N ALA A 108 -16.30 26.15 6.63
CA ALA A 108 -17.25 25.15 6.17
C ALA A 108 -18.43 25.06 7.14
N VAL A 109 -19.65 25.11 6.60
CA VAL A 109 -20.88 24.82 7.33
C VAL A 109 -21.49 23.54 6.77
N LEU A 110 -21.74 22.58 7.65
CA LEU A 110 -22.34 21.31 7.28
C LEU A 110 -23.87 21.42 7.29
N LYS A 111 -24.53 20.79 6.31
CA LYS A 111 -25.98 20.61 6.33
C LYS A 111 -26.37 19.62 7.44
N PRO A 112 -27.60 19.67 7.98
CA PRO A 112 -28.03 18.78 9.08
C PRO A 112 -27.86 17.28 8.83
N THR A 113 -27.91 16.85 7.57
CA THR A 113 -27.77 15.44 7.16
C THR A 113 -26.36 15.08 6.71
N ALA A 114 -25.39 15.99 6.85
CA ALA A 114 -24.03 15.76 6.42
C ALA A 114 -23.38 14.61 7.20
N THR A 115 -22.67 13.77 6.46
CA THR A 115 -21.82 12.73 7.04
C THR A 115 -20.36 13.05 6.81
N VAL A 116 -19.51 12.59 7.72
CA VAL A 116 -18.06 12.83 7.70
C VAL A 116 -17.29 11.54 7.88
N GLN A 117 -16.07 11.50 7.38
CA GLN A 117 -15.11 10.41 7.56
C GLN A 117 -13.95 10.89 8.44
N ILE A 118 -13.38 10.00 9.24
CA ILE A 118 -12.21 10.31 10.08
C ILE A 118 -10.95 10.16 9.22
N GLU A 119 -10.12 11.20 9.18
CA GLU A 119 -8.75 11.14 8.63
C GLU A 119 -7.72 10.93 9.74
N GLU A 120 -7.83 11.67 10.85
CA GLU A 120 -6.89 11.63 11.97
C GLU A 120 -7.65 11.87 13.28
N MET A 121 -7.22 11.28 14.38
CA MET A 121 -7.89 11.42 15.68
C MET A 121 -6.87 11.57 16.81
N ARG A 122 -7.06 12.57 17.67
CA ARG A 122 -6.25 12.89 18.85
C ARG A 122 -7.16 12.94 20.07
N VAL A 123 -7.41 11.77 20.64
CA VAL A 123 -8.36 11.60 21.75
C VAL A 123 -7.93 12.41 22.98
N ALA A 124 -6.64 12.41 23.30
CA ALA A 124 -6.08 13.13 24.45
C ALA A 124 -6.33 14.66 24.38
N ASP A 125 -6.41 15.21 23.17
CA ASP A 125 -6.58 16.65 22.94
C ASP A 125 -8.04 17.03 22.60
N ASP A 126 -8.97 16.07 22.59
CA ASP A 126 -10.37 16.22 22.16
C ASP A 126 -10.50 16.73 20.71
N TRP A 127 -9.68 16.23 19.79
CA TRP A 127 -9.67 16.66 18.37
C TRP A 127 -9.77 15.49 17.39
N VAL A 128 -10.54 15.68 16.33
CA VAL A 128 -10.64 14.76 15.19
C VAL A 128 -10.61 15.52 13.87
N LYS A 129 -9.76 15.09 12.95
CA LYS A 129 -9.69 15.59 11.59
C LYS A 129 -10.69 14.82 10.74
N LEU A 130 -11.62 15.57 10.15
CA LEU A 130 -12.75 15.05 9.41
C LEU A 130 -12.65 15.44 7.94
N ARG A 131 -13.19 14.56 7.09
CA ARG A 131 -13.34 14.72 5.66
C ARG A 131 -14.81 14.66 5.27
N VAL A 132 -15.28 15.59 4.44
CA VAL A 132 -16.66 15.68 3.95
C VAL A 132 -16.71 15.10 2.53
N PRO A 133 -17.25 13.88 2.33
CA PRO A 133 -17.15 13.17 1.06
C PRO A 133 -18.07 13.73 -0.04
N ASP A 134 -19.15 14.40 0.32
CA ASP A 134 -20.20 14.83 -0.61
C ASP A 134 -20.22 16.36 -0.75
N ASN A 135 -20.04 16.89 -1.97
CA ASN A 135 -19.97 18.34 -2.23
C ASN A 135 -21.24 19.10 -1.82
N ASP A 136 -22.40 18.45 -1.86
CA ASP A 136 -23.67 19.05 -1.47
C ASP A 136 -23.96 18.89 0.04
N SER A 137 -23.06 18.29 0.83
CA SER A 137 -23.22 18.19 2.29
C SER A 137 -22.72 19.41 3.05
N ALA A 138 -22.07 20.35 2.37
CA ALA A 138 -21.49 21.53 3.00
C ALA A 138 -21.53 22.74 2.07
N TYR A 139 -21.46 23.93 2.65
CA TYR A 139 -21.23 25.18 1.93
C TYR A 139 -20.12 25.98 2.63
N LEU A 140 -19.53 26.91 1.90
CA LEU A 140 -18.46 27.76 2.42
C LEU A 140 -18.98 29.13 2.78
N ILE A 141 -18.42 29.73 3.82
CA ILE A 141 -18.72 31.10 4.23
C ILE A 141 -17.40 31.84 4.44
N ASP A 142 -17.26 33.05 3.88
CA ASP A 142 -16.08 33.90 4.11
C ASP A 142 -16.14 34.65 5.47
N GLN A 143 -15.12 35.45 5.76
CA GLN A 143 -15.07 36.27 6.99
C GLN A 143 -16.23 37.28 7.10
N ASN A 144 -16.86 37.63 5.98
CA ASN A 144 -17.97 38.58 5.88
C ASN A 144 -19.34 37.91 5.87
N LEU A 145 -19.43 36.61 6.19
CA LEU A 145 -20.67 35.83 6.17
C LEU A 145 -21.28 35.61 4.78
N ILE A 146 -20.48 35.72 3.71
CA ILE A 146 -20.97 35.49 2.35
C ILE A 146 -20.88 33.99 2.03
N VAL A 147 -22.03 33.38 1.75
CA VAL A 147 -22.11 31.98 1.29
C VAL A 147 -21.50 31.86 -0.10
N GLN A 148 -20.55 30.94 -0.24
CA GLN A 148 -19.91 30.56 -1.48
C GLN A 148 -20.20 29.09 -1.79
N GLY A 149 -20.39 28.77 -3.07
CA GLY A 149 -20.35 27.39 -3.52
C GLY A 149 -18.95 26.79 -3.35
N THR A 150 -18.86 25.47 -3.25
CA THR A 150 -17.60 24.74 -3.33
C THR A 150 -17.60 23.86 -4.58
N ASN A 151 -16.55 23.99 -5.40
CA ASN A 151 -16.27 23.04 -6.48
C ASN A 151 -15.23 22.00 -6.04
N GLU A 152 -14.64 22.14 -4.85
CA GLU A 152 -13.75 21.12 -4.29
C GLU A 152 -14.54 19.84 -4.05
N ALA A 153 -14.01 18.74 -4.58
CA ALA A 153 -14.56 17.39 -4.43
C ALA A 153 -14.59 16.91 -2.97
N CYS A 154 -13.86 17.59 -2.09
CA CYS A 154 -13.80 17.20 -0.69
C CYS A 154 -13.25 18.30 0.23
N LEU A 155 -14.01 18.62 1.28
CA LEU A 155 -13.56 19.52 2.34
C LEU A 155 -12.98 18.72 3.51
N GLN A 156 -11.91 19.21 4.13
CA GLN A 156 -11.29 18.58 5.29
C GLN A 156 -10.96 19.60 6.39
N GLY A 157 -11.04 19.20 7.65
CA GLY A 157 -10.68 20.06 8.77
C GLY A 157 -10.87 19.39 10.14
N TRP A 158 -10.29 20.00 11.15
CA TRP A 158 -10.37 19.51 12.53
C TRP A 158 -11.60 20.06 13.25
N VAL A 159 -12.23 19.19 14.04
CA VAL A 159 -13.40 19.48 14.86
C VAL A 159 -13.18 18.87 16.25
N ARG A 160 -13.79 19.46 17.29
CA ARG A 160 -13.79 18.88 18.62
C ARG A 160 -14.46 17.51 18.60
N LEU A 161 -13.82 16.50 19.16
CA LEU A 161 -14.37 15.14 19.19
C LEU A 161 -15.71 15.12 19.96
N SER A 162 -15.81 15.88 21.05
CA SER A 162 -17.05 16.16 21.79
C SER A 162 -18.21 16.70 20.94
N ASN A 163 -17.93 17.35 19.81
CA ASN A 163 -18.93 17.83 18.85
C ASN A 163 -19.31 16.80 17.79
N THR A 164 -18.96 15.52 17.95
CA THR A 164 -19.29 14.46 17.00
C THR A 164 -20.04 13.33 17.68
N ASN A 165 -20.64 12.44 16.90
CA ASN A 165 -21.17 11.17 17.42
C ASN A 165 -20.11 10.05 17.48
N ILE A 166 -18.82 10.38 17.32
CA ILE A 166 -17.72 9.43 17.44
C ILE A 166 -17.45 9.22 18.94
N PRO A 167 -17.52 7.98 19.45
CA PRO A 167 -17.17 7.71 20.84
C PRO A 167 -15.68 7.95 21.12
N THR A 168 -15.33 8.41 22.31
CA THR A 168 -13.93 8.65 22.71
C THR A 168 -13.10 7.37 22.72
N SER A 169 -13.74 6.23 22.94
CA SER A 169 -13.12 4.90 22.94
C SER A 169 -12.84 4.38 21.52
N TYR A 170 -13.38 5.02 20.48
CA TYR A 170 -13.20 4.60 19.09
C TYR A 170 -11.85 5.08 18.54
N HIS A 171 -11.21 4.24 17.74
CA HIS A 171 -10.15 4.67 16.83
C HIS A 171 -10.24 3.89 15.51
N PRO A 172 -9.81 4.48 14.38
CA PRO A 172 -9.93 3.82 13.07
C PRO A 172 -9.16 2.49 12.95
N ASN A 173 -8.20 2.23 13.83
CA ASN A 173 -7.37 1.02 13.82
C ASN A 173 -7.78 0.00 14.90
N ILE A 174 -9.01 0.10 15.41
CA ILE A 174 -9.53 -0.79 16.45
C ILE A 174 -9.61 -2.24 15.98
N THR A 175 -9.22 -3.17 16.84
CA THR A 175 -9.36 -4.60 16.62
C THR A 175 -10.80 -5.06 16.85
N LEU A 176 -11.14 -6.26 16.36
CA LEU A 176 -12.47 -6.82 16.59
C LEU A 176 -12.74 -7.07 18.09
N GLU A 177 -11.71 -7.45 18.83
CA GLU A 177 -11.78 -7.68 20.28
C GLU A 177 -12.08 -6.38 21.05
N GLU A 178 -11.32 -5.32 20.76
CA GLU A 178 -11.55 -3.99 21.33
C GLU A 178 -12.94 -3.45 20.95
N PHE A 179 -13.35 -3.61 19.68
CA PHE A 179 -14.67 -3.16 19.23
C PHE A 179 -15.81 -3.85 19.98
N ASN A 180 -15.72 -5.16 20.22
CA ASN A 180 -16.75 -5.90 20.97
C ASN A 180 -16.91 -5.38 22.41
N GLN A 181 -15.88 -4.81 23.02
CA GLN A 181 -15.97 -4.22 24.36
C GLN A 181 -16.74 -2.89 24.36
N ILE A 182 -16.60 -2.11 23.30
CA ILE A 182 -17.18 -0.76 23.18
C ILE A 182 -18.43 -0.70 22.28
N GLU A 183 -18.85 -1.81 21.66
CA GLU A 183 -19.95 -1.86 20.69
C GLU A 183 -21.24 -1.23 21.21
N HIS A 184 -21.50 -1.38 22.51
CA HIS A 184 -22.66 -0.83 23.20
C HIS A 184 -22.70 0.72 23.22
N GLU A 185 -21.59 1.39 22.95
CA GLU A 185 -21.50 2.85 22.82
C GLU A 185 -22.08 3.36 21.48
N PHE A 186 -22.31 2.47 20.50
CA PHE A 186 -22.72 2.82 19.14
C PHE A 186 -24.19 2.49 18.85
N PRO A 187 -24.90 3.31 18.05
CA PRO A 187 -26.19 2.95 17.47
C PRO A 187 -26.09 1.69 16.56
N PRO A 188 -27.16 0.89 16.42
CA PRO A 188 -27.15 -0.33 15.60
C PRO A 188 -26.66 -0.11 14.16
N GLN A 189 -27.01 1.01 13.52
CA GLN A 189 -26.57 1.29 12.15
C GLN A 189 -25.05 1.43 12.04
N LEU A 190 -24.39 2.03 13.04
CA LEU A 190 -22.93 2.14 13.06
C LEU A 190 -22.27 0.82 13.43
N GLN A 191 -22.90 -0.02 14.25
CA GLN A 191 -22.39 -1.36 14.55
C GLN A 191 -22.32 -2.23 13.29
N GLU A 192 -23.41 -2.23 12.49
CA GLU A 192 -23.48 -2.95 11.22
C GLU A 192 -22.49 -2.41 10.18
N ALA A 193 -22.16 -1.12 10.23
CA ALA A 193 -21.15 -0.51 9.35
C ALA A 193 -19.71 -0.76 9.81
N ILE A 194 -19.41 -0.70 11.11
CA ILE A 194 -18.04 -0.80 11.64
C ILE A 194 -17.54 -2.23 11.66
N ARG A 195 -18.34 -3.18 12.19
CA ARG A 195 -17.93 -4.56 12.41
C ARG A 195 -17.36 -5.26 11.16
N PRO A 196 -18.02 -5.25 9.98
CA PRO A 196 -17.47 -5.91 8.79
C PRO A 196 -16.25 -5.18 8.22
N ASN A 197 -16.10 -3.89 8.53
CA ASN A 197 -15.02 -3.06 8.01
C ASN A 197 -13.68 -3.22 8.74
N ILE A 198 -13.70 -3.62 10.02
CA ILE A 198 -12.48 -3.82 10.82
C ILE A 198 -11.45 -4.73 10.13
N PRO A 199 -11.79 -5.97 9.70
CA PRO A 199 -10.80 -6.85 9.07
C PRO A 199 -10.33 -6.35 7.70
N VAL A 200 -11.22 -5.76 6.90
CA VAL A 200 -10.89 -5.31 5.53
C VAL A 200 -10.17 -3.98 5.49
N ARG A 201 -10.27 -3.15 6.54
CA ARG A 201 -9.64 -1.83 6.58
C ARG A 201 -8.13 -1.91 6.47
N GLN A 202 -7.50 -2.86 7.17
CA GLN A 202 -6.04 -3.01 7.11
C GLN A 202 -5.60 -3.38 5.69
N GLU A 203 -6.28 -4.33 5.05
CA GLU A 203 -6.01 -4.72 3.67
C GLU A 203 -6.23 -3.56 2.69
N PHE A 204 -7.31 -2.77 2.88
CA PHE A 204 -7.56 -1.56 2.09
C PHE A 204 -6.44 -0.53 2.24
N LEU A 205 -6.01 -0.22 3.47
CA LEU A 205 -5.01 0.80 3.76
C LEU A 205 -3.64 0.44 3.17
N GLN A 206 -3.26 -0.84 3.22
CA GLN A 206 -2.01 -1.34 2.64
C GLN A 206 -1.92 -1.01 1.14
N TRP A 207 -2.99 -1.27 0.40
CA TRP A 207 -3.04 -0.98 -1.03
C TRP A 207 -3.34 0.48 -1.35
N ALA A 208 -4.06 1.20 -0.50
CA ALA A 208 -4.46 2.59 -0.71
C ALA A 208 -3.25 3.52 -0.89
N ASP A 209 -2.22 3.35 -0.05
CA ASP A 209 -1.02 4.20 -0.12
C ASP A 209 -0.21 3.89 -1.39
N PHE A 210 -0.12 2.62 -1.80
CA PHE A 210 0.47 2.27 -3.09
C PHE A 210 -0.28 2.93 -4.26
N TYR A 211 -1.61 2.82 -4.33
CA TYR A 211 -2.36 3.36 -5.47
C TYR A 211 -2.43 4.89 -5.48
N THR A 212 -2.28 5.55 -4.33
CA THR A 212 -2.31 7.02 -4.23
C THR A 212 -0.93 7.63 -4.45
N ASN A 213 0.09 7.09 -3.78
CA ASN A 213 1.42 7.68 -3.69
C ASN A 213 2.50 6.85 -4.39
N GLU A 214 2.13 5.72 -5.01
CA GLU A 214 3.06 4.76 -5.61
C GLU A 214 4.10 4.27 -4.58
N ASN A 215 3.69 4.16 -3.31
CA ASN A 215 4.57 3.75 -2.21
C ASN A 215 4.64 2.22 -2.11
N ILE A 216 5.69 1.63 -2.68
CA ILE A 216 5.92 0.19 -2.62
C ILE A 216 6.13 -0.32 -1.18
N PHE A 217 6.68 0.51 -0.29
CA PHE A 217 6.96 0.15 1.10
C PHE A 217 5.71 0.02 1.97
N ALA A 218 4.55 0.46 1.48
CA ALA A 218 3.27 0.21 2.13
C ALA A 218 2.75 -1.21 1.92
N ILE A 219 3.29 -1.94 0.93
CA ILE A 219 2.92 -3.33 0.69
C ILE A 219 3.64 -4.19 1.73
N PRO A 220 2.90 -4.90 2.61
CA PRO A 220 3.53 -5.71 3.64
C PRO A 220 4.29 -6.88 3.01
N THR A 221 5.52 -7.09 3.47
CA THR A 221 6.26 -8.30 3.10
C THR A 221 5.67 -9.50 3.86
N PRO A 222 5.52 -10.68 3.23
CA PRO A 222 4.94 -11.84 3.90
C PRO A 222 5.76 -12.26 5.13
N THR A 223 5.09 -12.53 6.25
CA THR A 223 5.75 -13.15 7.40
C THR A 223 6.09 -14.60 7.07
N LEU A 224 7.35 -14.95 7.20
CA LEU A 224 7.88 -16.28 6.93
C LEU A 224 8.22 -17.00 8.24
N ASP A 225 8.17 -18.33 8.19
CA ASP A 225 8.56 -19.18 9.32
C ASP A 225 10.00 -19.65 9.10
N ASN A 226 10.88 -19.46 10.08
CA ASN A 226 12.26 -19.91 10.00
C ASN A 226 12.41 -21.41 10.24
N ASP A 227 11.48 -22.02 10.97
CA ASP A 227 11.58 -23.41 11.39
C ASP A 227 11.46 -24.34 10.17
N ASN A 228 12.48 -25.17 9.99
CA ASN A 228 12.56 -26.15 8.91
C ASN A 228 12.57 -25.53 7.49
N SER A 229 13.00 -24.28 7.35
CA SER A 229 13.07 -23.57 6.08
C SER A 229 14.38 -22.79 5.92
N THR A 230 15.29 -23.27 5.06
CA THR A 230 16.54 -22.54 4.76
C THR A 230 16.28 -21.17 4.16
N TYR A 231 15.22 -21.01 3.37
CA TYR A 231 14.81 -19.73 2.79
C TYR A 231 14.27 -18.77 3.85
N GLY A 232 13.42 -19.26 4.76
CA GLY A 232 12.89 -18.46 5.88
C GLY A 232 13.99 -18.02 6.84
N ALA A 233 14.84 -18.96 7.25
CA ALA A 233 16.00 -18.70 8.11
C ALA A 233 16.95 -17.70 7.45
N PHE A 234 17.27 -17.86 6.16
CA PHE A 234 18.14 -16.93 5.45
C PHE A 234 17.60 -15.49 5.41
N ILE A 235 16.29 -15.31 5.18
CA ILE A 235 15.64 -13.99 5.19
C ILE A 235 15.73 -13.34 6.57
N GLU A 236 15.48 -14.10 7.64
CA GLU A 236 15.54 -13.61 9.00
C GLU A 236 16.97 -13.30 9.46
N GLU A 237 17.91 -14.22 9.23
CA GLU A 237 19.33 -14.10 9.60
C GLU A 237 19.98 -12.87 8.96
N ASN A 238 19.61 -12.55 7.71
CA ASN A 238 20.11 -11.39 6.99
C ASN A 238 19.20 -10.15 7.13
N GLN A 239 18.11 -10.24 7.89
CA GLN A 239 17.13 -9.16 8.11
C GLN A 239 16.67 -8.54 6.79
N LEU A 240 16.33 -9.38 5.81
CA LEU A 240 15.99 -8.89 4.48
C LEU A 240 14.64 -8.17 4.50
N GLU A 241 14.69 -6.87 4.21
CA GLU A 241 13.52 -6.02 4.00
C GLU A 241 13.07 -6.02 2.54
N LEU A 242 11.97 -5.30 2.23
CA LEU A 242 11.31 -5.31 0.92
C LEU A 242 12.26 -5.25 -0.29
N PRO A 243 13.25 -4.34 -0.36
CA PRO A 243 14.09 -4.24 -1.54
C PRO A 243 14.95 -5.49 -1.76
N ASP A 244 15.61 -6.02 -0.72
CA ASP A 244 16.40 -7.25 -0.87
C ASP A 244 15.50 -8.47 -1.10
N ARG A 245 14.33 -8.55 -0.45
CA ARG A 245 13.38 -9.65 -0.69
C ARG A 245 12.86 -9.67 -2.12
N LEU A 246 12.53 -8.51 -2.68
CA LEU A 246 12.13 -8.38 -4.08
C LEU A 246 13.25 -8.82 -5.02
N LEU A 247 14.49 -8.38 -4.75
CA LEU A 247 15.65 -8.79 -5.52
C LEU A 247 15.89 -10.30 -5.46
N LEU A 248 15.78 -10.90 -4.27
CA LEU A 248 15.93 -12.33 -4.05
C LEU A 248 14.89 -13.13 -4.82
N ILE A 249 13.60 -12.84 -4.65
CA ILE A 249 12.54 -13.62 -5.30
C ILE A 249 12.57 -13.46 -6.83
N LEU A 250 12.92 -12.27 -7.36
CA LEU A 250 13.16 -12.09 -8.78
C LEU A 250 14.32 -12.98 -9.27
N SER A 251 15.44 -13.02 -8.55
CA SER A 251 16.58 -13.87 -8.93
C SER A 251 16.29 -15.38 -8.78
N LEU A 252 15.35 -15.77 -7.92
CA LEU A 252 15.06 -17.17 -7.58
C LEU A 252 13.92 -17.77 -8.42
N ILE A 253 12.92 -16.98 -8.83
CA ILE A 253 11.66 -17.49 -9.39
C ILE A 253 11.84 -18.40 -10.60
N HIS A 254 12.77 -18.09 -11.50
CA HIS A 254 13.00 -18.85 -12.72
C HIS A 254 13.67 -20.22 -12.46
N HIS A 255 14.25 -20.43 -11.28
CA HIS A 255 14.73 -21.73 -10.82
C HIS A 255 13.61 -22.59 -10.21
N LEU A 256 12.60 -21.95 -9.59
CA LEU A 256 11.50 -22.65 -8.91
C LEU A 256 10.35 -22.97 -9.87
N GLN A 257 9.96 -21.99 -10.69
CA GLN A 257 8.85 -22.06 -11.62
C GLN A 257 9.27 -21.42 -12.96
N PRO A 258 10.00 -22.14 -13.82
CA PRO A 258 10.34 -21.66 -15.16
C PRO A 258 9.11 -21.18 -15.93
N GLY A 259 9.21 -20.05 -16.63
CA GLY A 259 8.08 -19.45 -17.36
C GLY A 259 7.05 -18.71 -16.50
N LYS A 260 7.20 -18.69 -15.17
CA LYS A 260 6.26 -18.01 -14.28
C LYS A 260 6.24 -16.50 -14.50
N LEU A 261 7.39 -15.87 -14.71
CA LEU A 261 7.44 -14.44 -15.07
C LEU A 261 6.73 -14.18 -16.40
N ASP A 262 6.91 -15.03 -17.40
CA ASP A 262 6.18 -14.95 -18.67
C ASP A 262 4.67 -15.04 -18.47
N GLN A 263 4.21 -15.93 -17.58
CA GLN A 263 2.79 -16.06 -17.23
C GLN A 263 2.26 -14.82 -16.50
N ILE A 264 2.96 -14.32 -15.48
CA ILE A 264 2.49 -13.19 -14.66
C ILE A 264 2.54 -11.90 -15.47
N LEU A 265 3.61 -11.69 -16.24
CA LEU A 265 3.78 -10.52 -17.08
C LEU A 265 2.87 -10.59 -18.29
N SER A 266 2.84 -11.71 -19.03
CA SER A 266 1.98 -11.90 -20.21
C SER A 266 1.95 -10.63 -21.09
N ASP A 267 0.76 -10.14 -21.44
CA ASP A 267 0.57 -8.90 -22.20
C ASP A 267 0.70 -7.63 -21.34
N LYS A 268 0.81 -7.76 -20.00
CA LYS A 268 1.10 -6.63 -19.11
C LYS A 268 2.46 -6.05 -19.49
N PHE A 269 2.49 -4.73 -19.64
CA PHE A 269 3.73 -4.00 -19.96
C PHE A 269 4.37 -4.42 -21.30
N SER A 270 3.61 -4.96 -22.25
CA SER A 270 4.13 -5.36 -23.57
C SER A 270 4.77 -4.19 -24.34
N SER A 271 4.26 -2.97 -24.13
CA SER A 271 4.78 -1.73 -24.73
C SER A 271 5.92 -1.06 -23.96
N LEU A 272 6.37 -1.63 -22.84
CA LEU A 272 7.34 -1.01 -21.94
C LEU A 272 8.64 -1.79 -21.87
N ASP A 273 9.74 -1.06 -21.81
CA ASP A 273 11.03 -1.63 -21.46
C ASP A 273 11.16 -1.75 -19.94
N ILE A 274 10.64 -2.85 -19.42
CA ILE A 274 10.68 -3.19 -17.98
C ILE A 274 11.79 -4.21 -17.69
N GLY A 275 12.78 -4.34 -18.56
CA GLY A 275 13.87 -5.29 -18.33
C GLY A 275 13.55 -6.74 -18.63
N LYS A 276 12.80 -7.00 -19.72
CA LYS A 276 12.55 -8.36 -20.23
C LYS A 276 13.79 -8.82 -21.01
N THR A 277 14.72 -9.51 -20.36
CA THR A 277 15.87 -10.13 -21.05
C THR A 277 15.55 -11.58 -21.42
N PHE A 278 15.96 -12.01 -22.60
CA PHE A 278 15.85 -13.40 -23.09
C PHE A 278 17.25 -13.97 -23.30
N ASN A 279 17.40 -15.28 -23.16
CA ASN A 279 18.65 -16.00 -23.42
C ASN A 279 18.38 -17.20 -24.33
N ASP A 280 19.35 -17.58 -25.16
CA ASP A 280 19.22 -18.72 -26.07
C ASP A 280 19.02 -20.04 -25.29
N ASP A 281 19.61 -20.15 -24.11
CA ASP A 281 19.58 -21.36 -23.27
C ASP A 281 18.38 -21.44 -22.30
N TYR A 282 17.52 -20.40 -22.24
CA TYR A 282 16.35 -20.38 -21.36
C TYR A 282 15.13 -19.80 -22.08
N PRO A 283 14.03 -20.56 -22.23
CA PRO A 283 12.92 -20.20 -23.12
C PRO A 283 12.00 -19.08 -22.59
N GLY A 284 12.29 -18.51 -21.41
CA GLY A 284 11.44 -17.50 -20.77
C GLY A 284 12.19 -16.20 -20.44
N ILE A 285 11.52 -15.33 -19.71
CA ILE A 285 12.10 -14.07 -19.23
C ILE A 285 13.11 -14.34 -18.11
N ILE A 286 14.32 -13.79 -18.28
CA ILE A 286 15.33 -13.67 -17.23
C ILE A 286 15.25 -12.25 -16.67
N PRO A 287 15.02 -12.08 -15.35
CA PRO A 287 14.94 -10.77 -14.73
C PRO A 287 16.31 -10.07 -14.76
N ASN A 288 16.28 -8.74 -14.87
CA ASN A 288 17.46 -7.90 -14.87
C ASN A 288 17.27 -6.70 -13.91
N GLY A 289 18.30 -5.86 -13.75
CA GLY A 289 18.22 -4.68 -12.88
C GLY A 289 17.10 -3.70 -13.25
N LEU A 290 16.77 -3.53 -14.54
CA LEU A 290 15.66 -2.68 -14.98
C LEU A 290 14.32 -3.21 -14.46
N MET A 291 14.14 -4.53 -14.40
CA MET A 291 12.94 -5.15 -13.86
C MET A 291 12.78 -4.88 -12.37
N PHE A 292 13.86 -5.01 -11.60
CA PHE A 292 13.88 -4.65 -10.18
C PHE A 292 13.50 -3.17 -9.99
N VAL A 293 14.18 -2.26 -10.70
CA VAL A 293 13.95 -0.81 -10.61
C VAL A 293 12.51 -0.47 -11.01
N PHE A 294 11.97 -1.10 -12.05
CA PHE A 294 10.59 -0.88 -12.48
C PHE A 294 9.58 -1.31 -11.43
N PHE A 295 9.73 -2.51 -10.84
CA PHE A 295 8.79 -2.96 -9.81
C PHE A 295 8.93 -2.23 -8.48
N GLN A 296 10.12 -1.70 -8.16
CA GLN A 296 10.31 -0.89 -6.97
C GLN A 296 9.80 0.55 -7.14
N ALA A 297 10.06 1.17 -8.29
CA ALA A 297 9.96 2.63 -8.44
C ALA A 297 9.10 3.13 -9.62
N GLY A 298 8.62 2.23 -10.49
CA GLY A 298 7.82 2.62 -11.65
C GLY A 298 8.55 3.63 -12.55
N HIS A 299 7.87 4.72 -12.91
CA HIS A 299 8.40 5.79 -13.76
C HIS A 299 8.90 7.03 -12.99
N ASN A 300 8.75 7.06 -11.66
CA ASN A 300 9.19 8.20 -10.86
C ASN A 300 10.73 8.26 -10.82
N LEU A 301 11.31 9.33 -11.38
CA LEU A 301 12.77 9.46 -11.52
C LEU A 301 13.51 9.40 -10.18
N GLU A 302 13.02 10.09 -9.15
CA GLU A 302 13.64 10.11 -7.83
C GLU A 302 13.66 8.73 -7.19
N LYS A 303 12.51 8.05 -7.17
CA LYS A 303 12.39 6.68 -6.64
C LYS A 303 13.27 5.71 -7.44
N ARG A 304 13.41 5.89 -8.76
CA ARG A 304 14.28 5.04 -9.60
C ARG A 304 15.74 5.22 -9.22
N LEU A 305 16.20 6.45 -9.00
CA LEU A 305 17.56 6.72 -8.53
C LEU A 305 17.80 6.13 -7.14
N GLN A 306 16.80 6.18 -6.25
CA GLN A 306 16.87 5.52 -4.93
C GLN A 306 17.00 3.99 -5.08
N ALA A 307 16.19 3.35 -5.94
CA ALA A 307 16.27 1.91 -6.19
C ALA A 307 17.62 1.49 -6.81
N ILE A 308 18.15 2.28 -7.74
CA ILE A 308 19.49 2.04 -8.32
C ILE A 308 20.57 2.19 -7.26
N ASN A 309 20.53 3.25 -6.45
CA ASN A 309 21.49 3.45 -5.36
C ASN A 309 21.46 2.30 -4.36
N PHE A 310 20.27 1.84 -3.99
CA PHE A 310 20.08 0.67 -3.14
C PHE A 310 20.80 -0.56 -3.73
N MET A 311 20.53 -0.91 -4.99
CA MET A 311 21.22 -2.04 -5.64
C MET A 311 22.74 -1.89 -5.61
N MET A 312 23.25 -0.68 -5.91
CA MET A 312 24.68 -0.46 -6.08
C MET A 312 25.46 -0.37 -4.78
N ARG A 313 24.81 -0.04 -3.66
CA ARG A 313 25.49 0.34 -2.42
C ARG A 313 24.97 -0.36 -1.17
N ASP A 314 23.67 -0.60 -1.11
CA ASP A 314 22.99 -0.94 0.15
C ASP A 314 22.47 -2.38 0.18
N SER A 315 22.25 -3.00 -0.99
CA SER A 315 21.77 -4.39 -1.07
C SER A 315 22.81 -5.36 -0.50
N ILE A 316 22.41 -6.07 0.55
CA ILE A 316 23.23 -7.12 1.18
C ILE A 316 23.47 -8.25 0.18
N LEU A 317 22.47 -8.56 -0.66
CA LEU A 317 22.54 -9.65 -1.62
C LEU A 317 23.56 -9.39 -2.72
N LEU A 318 23.64 -8.16 -3.23
CA LEU A 318 24.61 -7.78 -4.26
C LEU A 318 26.01 -7.61 -3.64
N HIS A 319 26.11 -6.97 -2.48
CA HIS A 319 27.38 -6.77 -1.79
C HIS A 319 28.07 -8.10 -1.45
N ASN A 320 27.31 -9.09 -0.99
CA ASN A 320 27.83 -10.39 -0.58
C ASN A 320 27.89 -11.43 -1.71
N ASN A 321 27.70 -11.03 -2.98
CA ASN A 321 27.69 -11.92 -4.14
C ASN A 321 26.69 -13.09 -4.02
N ILE A 322 25.57 -12.85 -3.34
CA ILE A 322 24.45 -13.78 -3.24
C ILE A 322 23.61 -13.67 -4.52
N VAL A 323 23.33 -12.44 -4.94
CA VAL A 323 22.84 -12.11 -6.28
C VAL A 323 23.97 -11.42 -7.03
N GLN A 324 24.11 -11.72 -8.32
CA GLN A 324 25.11 -11.14 -9.21
C GLN A 324 24.41 -10.42 -10.37
N MET A 325 24.99 -9.30 -10.80
CA MET A 325 24.58 -8.59 -12.01
C MET A 325 25.49 -8.98 -13.17
N GLU A 326 24.97 -9.76 -14.12
CA GLU A 326 25.71 -10.24 -15.28
C GLU A 326 25.41 -9.39 -16.52
N GLN A 327 26.42 -8.67 -17.01
CA GLN A 327 26.33 -7.90 -18.26
C GLN A 327 26.62 -8.77 -19.47
N ASP A 328 25.78 -8.65 -20.50
CA ASP A 328 26.02 -9.32 -21.79
C ASP A 328 27.13 -8.63 -22.60
N SER A 329 27.32 -7.32 -22.40
CA SER A 329 28.37 -6.53 -23.03
C SER A 329 28.81 -5.39 -22.11
N PRO A 330 30.10 -5.01 -22.09
CA PRO A 330 30.59 -3.83 -21.37
C PRO A 330 29.96 -2.51 -21.86
N SER A 331 29.41 -2.47 -23.07
CA SER A 331 28.74 -1.29 -23.62
C SER A 331 27.26 -1.18 -23.24
N SER A 332 26.68 -2.23 -22.64
CA SER A 332 25.28 -2.23 -22.26
C SER A 332 25.05 -1.36 -21.01
N PRO A 333 23.88 -0.71 -20.89
CA PRO A 333 23.51 0.00 -19.67
C PRO A 333 23.63 -0.92 -18.45
N LEU A 334 24.11 -0.38 -17.33
CA LEU A 334 24.38 -1.18 -16.12
C LEU A 334 23.15 -1.91 -15.61
N MET A 335 21.98 -1.28 -15.61
CA MET A 335 20.74 -1.92 -15.13
C MET A 335 20.17 -2.95 -16.10
N SER A 336 20.68 -3.05 -17.34
CA SER A 336 20.32 -4.13 -18.25
C SER A 336 20.99 -5.47 -17.89
N SER A 337 21.83 -5.50 -16.84
CA SER A 337 22.47 -6.71 -16.34
C SER A 337 21.47 -7.71 -15.78
N ARG A 338 21.59 -8.98 -16.18
CA ARG A 338 20.77 -10.08 -15.67
C ARG A 338 21.02 -10.30 -14.18
N LEU A 339 19.96 -10.61 -13.45
CA LEU A 339 20.02 -10.95 -12.03
C LEU A 339 20.20 -12.45 -11.89
N ARG A 340 21.39 -12.89 -11.48
CA ARG A 340 21.72 -14.30 -11.29
C ARG A 340 21.90 -14.59 -9.80
N LEU A 341 21.13 -15.55 -9.28
CA LEU A 341 21.38 -16.06 -7.93
C LEU A 341 22.62 -16.97 -7.95
N ASN A 342 23.49 -16.81 -6.96
CA ASN A 342 24.68 -17.64 -6.81
C ASN A 342 24.27 -19.13 -6.69
N PRO A 343 24.91 -20.05 -7.44
CA PRO A 343 24.54 -21.47 -7.47
C PRO A 343 24.43 -22.16 -6.11
N ASP A 344 25.25 -21.78 -5.13
CA ASP A 344 25.21 -22.37 -3.78
C ASP A 344 23.91 -22.01 -3.05
N TYR A 345 23.41 -20.79 -3.26
CA TYR A 345 22.12 -20.34 -2.72
C TYR A 345 20.94 -20.91 -3.49
N VAL A 346 21.06 -21.06 -4.82
CA VAL A 346 20.06 -21.81 -5.62
C VAL A 346 19.91 -23.21 -5.03
N LYS A 347 21.03 -23.89 -4.79
CA LYS A 347 21.07 -25.22 -4.18
C LYS A 347 20.46 -25.23 -2.79
N GLN A 348 20.86 -24.30 -1.92
CA GLN A 348 20.37 -24.18 -0.55
C GLN A 348 18.85 -24.02 -0.48
N PHE A 349 18.27 -23.16 -1.33
CA PHE A 349 16.83 -22.90 -1.34
C PHE A 349 16.07 -24.01 -2.08
N VAL A 350 16.51 -24.44 -3.26
CA VAL A 350 15.78 -25.49 -4.02
C VAL A 350 15.79 -26.84 -3.29
N TRP A 351 16.85 -27.18 -2.55
CA TRP A 351 16.95 -28.46 -1.83
C TRP A 351 16.55 -28.39 -0.36
N ASN A 352 16.24 -27.20 0.17
CA ASN A 352 16.06 -26.94 1.59
C ASN A 352 17.20 -27.55 2.45
N SER A 353 18.45 -27.34 2.02
CA SER A 353 19.63 -27.94 2.64
C SER A 353 20.60 -26.87 3.12
N ILE A 354 21.08 -26.98 4.35
CA ILE A 354 22.16 -26.12 4.89
C ILE A 354 23.49 -26.69 4.38
N GLU A 355 24.27 -25.91 3.63
CA GLU A 355 25.67 -26.25 3.39
C GLU A 355 26.44 -26.10 4.71
N LYS A 356 27.18 -27.14 5.08
CA LYS A 356 28.00 -27.16 6.31
C LYS A 356 29.38 -26.60 6.07
#